data_AF-U6DAV7-F1
#
_entry.id   AF-U6DAV7-F1
#
_cell.length_a   1.000
_cell.length_b   1.000
_cell.length_c   1.000
_cell.angle_alpha   90.00
_cell.angle_beta   90.00
_cell.angle_gamma   90.00
#
_symmetry.space_group_name_H-M   'P 1'
#
loop_
_entity.id
_entity.type
_entity.pdbx_description
1 polymer ?
#
loop_
_entity_poly.entity_id
_entity_poly.type
_entity_poly.pdbx_seq_one_letter_code
_entity_poly.pdbx_strand_id
1 'polypeptide(L)'
;SSEASGSLTLQHHMLEPVQRIPRYELLLKEYVQKLPAQAPDLADAQKALDMIFLAAQHSNAAITEMERLQDLWDVYQRLGLEDDIVDPSNTLLREGPVLKISFRRSDPMERYLFLFNNMLLYCIPKVIQVGAQFQVRTRIDVAGMKVRELTDAEFPHSFLVSGKQRTLELQARSQEEMISWIQACQAAIDQIEKRNETFKAAVQGPEGDTQEQEQLQSEELGLRAPQWVRDKMVTMCMRCREPFNALTRRRHHCRACGYVVCAKCSDYRAELKYDGNRPNRVCFHCYTFLTGNVLREDKEDKKRGILEKGSTTGSEQSIMCGFLQLVGDKWGKSGPRGWCVIPRDDPLVLYVYAAPQDMRAHT
;
A
#
# COMPACT_ATOMS: atom_id res chain seq x y z
N SER A 1 18.99 -56.09 -22.89
CA SER A 1 18.73 -56.13 -21.43
C SER A 1 17.40 -55.48 -21.08
N SER A 2 16.30 -55.90 -21.72
CA SER A 2 14.96 -55.28 -21.58
C SER A 2 14.00 -56.06 -20.68
N GLU A 3 14.36 -57.27 -20.24
CA GLU A 3 13.50 -58.10 -19.39
C GLU A 3 13.54 -57.71 -17.90
N ALA A 4 14.64 -57.11 -17.43
CA ALA A 4 14.78 -56.70 -16.03
C ALA A 4 14.00 -55.41 -15.66
N SER A 5 13.52 -54.65 -16.64
CA SER A 5 12.92 -53.31 -16.44
C SER A 5 11.38 -53.30 -16.50
N GLY A 6 10.72 -54.45 -16.65
CA GLY A 6 9.26 -54.55 -16.58
C GLY A 6 8.49 -53.61 -17.52
N SER A 7 9.02 -53.31 -18.70
CA SER A 7 8.42 -52.37 -19.69
C SER A 7 8.17 -50.91 -19.22
N LEU A 8 8.67 -50.53 -18.04
CA LEU A 8 8.49 -49.18 -17.48
C LEU A 8 9.71 -48.29 -17.78
N THR A 9 9.47 -47.00 -18.03
CA THR A 9 10.54 -46.02 -18.28
C THR A 9 11.28 -45.69 -16.98
N LEU A 10 12.52 -45.20 -17.06
CA LEU A 10 13.30 -44.79 -15.88
C LEU A 10 12.54 -43.80 -14.99
N GLN A 11 11.76 -42.89 -15.57
CA GLN A 11 10.89 -41.97 -14.84
C GLN A 11 9.82 -42.69 -14.00
N HIS A 12 9.27 -43.81 -14.49
CA HIS A 12 8.32 -44.62 -13.72
C HIS A 12 9.01 -45.31 -12.54
N HIS A 13 10.23 -45.83 -12.73
CA HIS A 13 11.02 -46.42 -11.64
C HIS A 13 11.42 -45.39 -10.57
N MET A 14 11.64 -44.12 -10.95
CA MET A 14 11.91 -43.04 -10.00
C MET A 14 10.70 -42.62 -9.15
N LEU A 15 9.47 -42.97 -9.57
CA LEU A 15 8.24 -42.71 -8.82
C LEU A 15 7.94 -43.79 -7.78
N GLU A 16 8.46 -45.02 -7.94
CA GLU A 16 8.19 -46.13 -7.01
C GLU A 16 8.63 -45.87 -5.56
N PRO A 17 9.82 -45.29 -5.27
CA PRO A 17 10.24 -45.01 -3.89
C PRO A 17 9.31 -44.01 -3.19
N VAL A 18 8.82 -43.00 -3.92
CA VAL A 18 7.89 -41.98 -3.40
C VAL A 18 6.51 -42.60 -3.11
N GLN A 19 6.04 -43.50 -3.99
CA GLN A 19 4.75 -44.18 -3.84
C GLN A 19 4.75 -45.30 -2.78
N ARG A 20 5.91 -45.84 -2.41
CA ARG A 20 6.01 -46.92 -1.41
C ARG A 20 5.74 -46.45 0.02
N ILE A 21 6.14 -45.25 0.39
CA ILE A 21 5.99 -44.72 1.75
C ILE A 21 4.50 -44.66 2.18
N PRO A 22 3.59 -44.05 1.39
CA PRO A 22 2.15 -44.07 1.69
C PRO A 22 1.56 -45.49 1.72
N ARG A 23 2.11 -46.40 0.93
CA ARG A 23 1.63 -47.79 0.85
C ARG A 23 1.96 -48.57 2.13
N TYR A 24 3.15 -48.37 2.71
CA TYR A 24 3.49 -48.97 4.00
C TYR A 24 2.62 -48.43 5.13
N GLU A 25 2.25 -47.14 5.08
CA GLU A 25 1.32 -46.54 6.04
C GLU A 25 -0.06 -47.23 6.00
N LEU A 26 -0.62 -47.41 4.79
CA LEU A 26 -1.90 -48.10 4.61
C LEU A 26 -1.86 -49.55 5.11
N LEU A 27 -0.80 -50.29 4.77
CA LEU A 27 -0.63 -51.70 5.17
C LEU A 27 -0.45 -51.84 6.69
N LEU A 28 0.33 -50.97 7.33
CA LEU A 28 0.52 -50.99 8.78
C LEU A 28 -0.74 -50.56 9.54
N LYS A 29 -1.50 -49.57 9.04
CA LYS A 29 -2.82 -49.22 9.60
C LYS A 29 -3.76 -50.41 9.57
N GLU A 30 -3.82 -51.11 8.43
CA GLU A 30 -4.68 -52.29 8.29
C GLU A 30 -4.20 -53.45 9.18
N TYR A 31 -2.88 -53.63 9.32
CA TYR A 31 -2.29 -54.63 10.21
C TYR A 31 -2.65 -54.38 11.69
N VAL A 32 -2.43 -53.15 12.17
CA VAL A 32 -2.78 -52.74 13.54
C VAL A 32 -4.27 -52.86 13.81
N GLN A 33 -5.14 -52.53 12.84
CA GLN A 33 -6.59 -52.69 12.99
C GLN A 33 -7.04 -54.15 13.12
N LYS A 34 -6.32 -55.09 12.51
CA LYS A 34 -6.67 -56.53 12.53
C LYS A 34 -5.98 -57.30 13.66
N LEU A 35 -5.04 -56.68 14.38
CA LEU A 35 -4.30 -57.31 15.47
C LEU A 35 -5.18 -57.49 16.73
N PRO A 36 -5.15 -58.67 17.38
CA PRO A 36 -5.77 -58.87 18.69
C PRO A 36 -5.13 -57.99 19.76
N ALA A 37 -5.91 -57.53 20.75
CA ALA A 37 -5.45 -56.62 21.81
C ALA A 37 -4.32 -57.16 22.71
N GLN A 38 -4.04 -58.47 22.66
CA GLN A 38 -3.00 -59.14 23.45
C GLN A 38 -1.81 -59.63 22.58
N ALA A 39 -1.76 -59.21 21.32
CA ALA A 39 -0.70 -59.61 20.41
C ALA A 39 0.65 -59.00 20.85
N PRO A 40 1.73 -59.79 20.91
CA PRO A 40 3.02 -59.34 21.44
C PRO A 40 3.69 -58.26 20.57
N ASP A 41 3.30 -58.18 19.30
CA ASP A 41 3.84 -57.27 18.28
C ASP A 41 3.00 -56.00 18.09
N LEU A 42 1.88 -55.84 18.80
CA LEU A 42 1.00 -54.67 18.71
C LEU A 42 1.77 -53.35 18.97
N ALA A 43 2.63 -53.34 20.00
CA ALA A 43 3.41 -52.17 20.38
C ALA A 43 4.48 -51.79 19.33
N ASP A 44 5.12 -52.80 18.73
CA ASP A 44 6.12 -52.61 17.69
C ASP A 44 5.48 -52.18 16.37
N ALA A 45 4.32 -52.76 16.01
CA ALA A 45 3.53 -52.36 14.86
C ALA A 45 3.04 -50.92 14.95
N GLN A 46 2.60 -50.48 16.14
CA GLN A 46 2.19 -49.08 16.38
C GLN A 46 3.37 -48.12 16.26
N LYS A 47 4.53 -48.43 16.85
CA LYS A 47 5.76 -47.63 16.67
C LYS A 47 6.19 -47.54 15.21
N ALA A 48 6.15 -48.66 14.48
CA ALA A 48 6.49 -48.69 13.06
C ALA A 48 5.53 -47.81 12.25
N LEU A 49 4.23 -47.85 12.56
CA LEU A 49 3.23 -46.98 11.95
C LEU A 49 3.51 -45.50 12.21
N ASP A 50 3.83 -45.13 13.46
CA ASP A 50 4.13 -43.74 13.82
C ASP A 50 5.37 -43.21 13.10
N MET A 51 6.42 -44.02 12.97
CA MET A 51 7.63 -43.66 12.23
C MET A 51 7.37 -43.46 10.74
N ILE A 52 6.59 -44.36 10.11
CA ILE A 52 6.24 -44.23 8.69
C ILE A 52 5.31 -43.05 8.46
N PHE A 53 4.37 -42.79 9.37
CA PHE A 53 3.50 -41.61 9.32
C PHE A 53 4.32 -40.31 9.37
N LEU A 54 5.29 -40.20 10.28
CA LEU A 54 6.18 -39.03 10.38
C LEU A 54 7.01 -38.83 9.09
N ALA A 55 7.55 -39.92 8.53
CA ALA A 55 8.32 -39.89 7.29
C ALA A 55 7.46 -39.48 6.08
N ALA A 56 6.22 -39.97 6.01
CA ALA A 56 5.25 -39.58 4.99
C ALA A 56 4.89 -38.09 5.13
N GLN A 57 4.64 -37.60 6.35
CA GLN A 57 4.33 -36.20 6.61
C GLN A 57 5.49 -35.27 6.21
N HIS A 58 6.73 -35.62 6.55
CA HIS A 58 7.91 -34.87 6.15
C HIS A 58 8.07 -34.82 4.63
N SER A 59 7.85 -35.95 3.95
CA SER A 59 7.94 -36.02 2.48
C SER A 59 6.87 -35.17 1.80
N ASN A 60 5.62 -35.21 2.30
CA ASN A 60 4.52 -34.39 1.78
C ASN A 60 4.79 -32.89 2.02
N ALA A 61 5.28 -32.50 3.20
CA ALA A 61 5.65 -31.12 3.48
C ALA A 61 6.76 -30.62 2.54
N ALA A 62 7.76 -31.45 2.23
CA ALA A 62 8.81 -31.11 1.28
C ALA A 62 8.27 -30.92 -0.16
N ILE A 63 7.29 -31.73 -0.58
CA ILE A 63 6.62 -31.58 -1.88
C ILE A 63 5.88 -30.24 -1.94
N THR A 64 5.06 -29.93 -0.93
CA THR A 64 4.33 -28.66 -0.87
C THR A 64 5.27 -27.46 -0.85
N GLU A 65 6.40 -27.56 -0.15
CA GLU A 65 7.42 -26.51 -0.16
C GLU A 65 8.07 -26.35 -1.54
N MET A 66 8.33 -27.45 -2.24
CA MET A 66 8.88 -27.41 -3.60
C MET A 66 7.90 -26.78 -4.60
N GLU A 67 6.61 -27.11 -4.52
CA GLU A 67 5.54 -26.49 -5.32
C GLU A 67 5.45 -24.99 -5.03
N ARG A 68 5.46 -24.60 -3.75
CA ARG A 68 5.46 -23.19 -3.33
C ARG A 68 6.66 -22.42 -3.88
N LEU A 69 7.86 -23.00 -3.83
CA LEU A 69 9.07 -22.39 -4.36
C LEU A 69 9.03 -22.29 -5.89
N GLN A 70 8.42 -23.26 -6.58
CA GLN A 70 8.24 -23.21 -8.03
C GLN A 70 7.28 -22.08 -8.43
N ASP A 71 6.14 -21.94 -7.75
CA ASP A 71 5.19 -20.84 -7.99
C ASP A 71 5.84 -19.47 -7.74
N LEU A 72 6.62 -19.36 -6.67
CA LEU A 72 7.38 -18.16 -6.34
C LEU A 72 8.45 -17.85 -7.39
N TRP A 73 9.13 -18.88 -7.90
CA TRP A 73 10.12 -18.74 -8.96
C TRP A 73 9.53 -18.17 -10.25
N ASP A 74 8.34 -18.64 -10.64
CA ASP A 74 7.64 -18.12 -11.82
C ASP A 74 7.27 -16.63 -11.65
N VAL A 75 6.93 -16.20 -10.43
CA VAL A 75 6.72 -14.79 -10.10
C VAL A 75 8.03 -13.99 -10.27
N TYR A 76 9.16 -14.48 -9.76
CA TYR A 76 10.44 -13.79 -9.90
C TYR A 76 10.93 -13.72 -11.33
N GLN A 77 10.69 -14.75 -12.14
CA GLN A 77 10.95 -14.70 -13.58
C GLN A 77 10.15 -13.60 -14.28
N ARG A 78 8.86 -13.44 -13.92
CA ARG A 78 8.01 -12.34 -14.43
C ARG A 78 8.51 -10.96 -13.99
N LEU A 79 9.13 -10.87 -12.82
CA LEU A 79 9.73 -9.63 -12.28
C LEU A 79 11.16 -9.35 -12.80
N GLY A 80 11.79 -10.32 -13.45
CA GLY A 80 13.11 -10.15 -14.06
C GLY A 80 14.30 -10.56 -13.19
N LEU A 81 14.07 -11.34 -12.12
CA LEU A 81 15.11 -11.91 -11.26
C LEU A 81 16.07 -10.86 -10.67
N GLU A 82 15.55 -9.74 -10.18
CA GLU A 82 16.37 -8.73 -9.48
C GLU A 82 16.81 -9.30 -8.11
N ASP A 83 18.13 -9.33 -7.85
CA ASP A 83 18.75 -9.98 -6.68
C ASP A 83 18.23 -9.46 -5.33
N ASP A 84 17.71 -8.22 -5.28
CA ASP A 84 17.20 -7.57 -4.07
C ASP A 84 15.77 -7.99 -3.69
N ILE A 85 15.08 -8.72 -4.58
CA ILE A 85 13.69 -9.15 -4.41
C ILE A 85 13.61 -10.66 -4.15
N VAL A 86 14.56 -11.44 -4.69
CA VAL A 86 14.56 -12.90 -4.60
C VAL A 86 14.92 -13.36 -3.19
N ASP A 87 13.89 -13.76 -2.44
CA ASP A 87 14.04 -14.39 -1.12
C ASP A 87 13.11 -15.61 -1.03
N PRO A 88 13.61 -16.81 -0.67
CA PRO A 88 12.80 -18.01 -0.54
C PRO A 88 11.77 -17.95 0.60
N SER A 89 11.96 -17.05 1.58
CA SER A 89 11.00 -16.84 2.67
C SER A 89 9.79 -15.97 2.28
N ASN A 90 9.81 -15.37 1.08
CA ASN A 90 8.68 -14.62 0.56
C ASN A 90 7.52 -15.55 0.23
N THR A 91 6.31 -15.07 0.47
CA THR A 91 5.07 -15.71 0.03
C THR A 91 4.22 -14.68 -0.68
N LEU A 92 3.82 -14.99 -1.92
CA LEU A 92 2.91 -14.14 -2.67
C LEU A 92 1.51 -14.25 -2.05
N LEU A 93 0.98 -13.13 -1.55
CA LEU A 93 -0.35 -13.06 -0.96
C LEU A 93 -1.41 -12.69 -2.00
N ARG A 94 -1.06 -11.79 -2.92
CA ARG A 94 -1.96 -11.31 -3.97
C ARG A 94 -1.20 -10.66 -5.11
N GLU A 95 -1.70 -10.81 -6.31
CA GLU A 95 -1.23 -10.07 -7.47
C GLU A 95 -2.40 -9.58 -8.33
N GLY A 96 -2.19 -8.52 -9.11
CA GLY A 96 -3.21 -8.07 -10.05
C GLY A 96 -3.03 -6.66 -10.60
N PRO A 97 -3.85 -6.32 -11.61
CA PRO A 97 -3.82 -5.00 -12.23
C PRO A 97 -4.45 -3.94 -11.32
N VAL A 98 -3.91 -2.73 -11.37
CA VAL A 98 -4.46 -1.54 -10.71
C VAL A 98 -4.24 -0.30 -11.57
N LEU A 99 -5.00 0.75 -11.32
CA LEU A 99 -4.82 2.05 -11.94
C LEU A 99 -4.10 2.97 -10.95
N LYS A 100 -2.97 3.55 -11.35
CA LYS A 100 -2.24 4.52 -10.52
C LYS A 100 -2.72 5.93 -10.78
N ILE A 101 -3.27 6.57 -9.75
CA ILE A 101 -3.67 7.97 -9.79
C ILE A 101 -2.40 8.82 -9.69
N SER A 102 -2.29 9.81 -10.58
CA SER A 102 -1.15 10.73 -10.61
C SER A 102 -1.53 12.06 -10.00
N PHE A 103 -0.62 12.65 -9.23
CA PHE A 103 -0.82 14.01 -8.73
C PHE A 103 -0.65 15.08 -9.83
N ARG A 104 0.00 14.75 -10.97
CA ARG A 104 0.21 15.68 -12.10
C ARG A 104 -0.67 15.40 -13.32
N ARG A 105 -1.00 14.13 -13.57
CA ARG A 105 -1.73 13.71 -14.77
C ARG A 105 -3.20 13.49 -14.43
N SER A 106 -4.06 13.76 -15.39
CA SER A 106 -5.49 13.52 -15.29
C SER A 106 -5.83 12.04 -15.25
N ASP A 107 -5.21 11.28 -16.14
CA ASP A 107 -5.68 9.94 -16.43
C ASP A 107 -4.88 8.92 -15.62
N PRO A 108 -5.57 8.00 -14.91
CA PRO A 108 -4.93 6.90 -14.21
C PRO A 108 -4.13 6.03 -15.20
N MET A 109 -3.00 5.51 -14.75
CA MET A 109 -2.15 4.66 -15.59
C MET A 109 -2.23 3.21 -15.17
N GLU A 110 -2.36 2.29 -16.13
CA GLU A 110 -2.35 0.85 -15.86
C GLU A 110 -1.02 0.38 -15.28
N ARG A 111 -1.12 -0.34 -14.17
CA ARG A 111 -0.02 -0.84 -13.37
C ARG A 111 -0.39 -2.21 -12.83
N TYR A 112 0.59 -2.85 -12.21
CA TYR A 112 0.42 -4.17 -11.64
C TYR A 112 1.04 -4.20 -10.24
N LEU A 113 0.37 -4.87 -9.31
CA LEU A 113 0.86 -5.06 -7.95
C LEU A 113 1.20 -6.51 -7.70
N PHE A 114 2.27 -6.71 -6.93
CA PHE A 114 2.57 -7.97 -6.27
C PHE A 114 2.69 -7.69 -4.78
N LEU A 115 1.78 -8.23 -3.99
CA LEU A 115 1.81 -8.17 -2.53
C LEU A 115 2.41 -9.47 -2.02
N PHE A 116 3.57 -9.36 -1.40
CA PHE A 116 4.20 -10.42 -0.62
C PHE A 116 3.94 -10.21 0.88
N ASN A 117 4.24 -11.23 1.67
CA ASN A 117 4.19 -11.19 3.13
C ASN A 117 5.03 -10.07 3.77
N ASN A 118 6.11 -9.62 3.15
CA ASN A 118 7.03 -8.60 3.69
C ASN A 118 7.08 -7.29 2.89
N MET A 119 6.64 -7.29 1.62
CA MET A 119 6.74 -6.14 0.73
C MET A 119 5.60 -6.08 -0.28
N LEU A 120 5.25 -4.86 -0.71
CA LEU A 120 4.38 -4.58 -1.84
C LEU A 120 5.22 -4.00 -2.98
N LEU A 121 5.17 -4.65 -4.14
CA LEU A 121 5.82 -4.19 -5.37
C LEU A 121 4.80 -3.54 -6.28
N TYR A 122 5.14 -2.33 -6.72
CA TYR A 122 4.41 -1.58 -7.74
C TYR A 122 5.18 -1.60 -9.05
N CYS A 123 4.55 -2.16 -10.07
CA CYS A 123 5.20 -2.52 -11.33
C CYS A 123 4.54 -1.87 -12.55
N ILE A 124 5.34 -1.68 -13.60
CA ILE A 124 4.89 -1.31 -14.94
C ILE A 124 4.94 -2.55 -15.83
N PRO A 125 3.85 -2.90 -16.52
CA PRO A 125 3.89 -3.97 -17.52
C PRO A 125 4.81 -3.59 -18.68
N LYS A 126 5.68 -4.52 -19.10
CA LYS A 126 6.51 -4.41 -20.29
C LYS A 126 5.85 -5.18 -21.44
N VAL A 127 5.89 -4.62 -22.64
CA VAL A 127 5.38 -5.27 -23.85
C VAL A 127 6.49 -6.13 -24.46
N ILE A 128 6.79 -7.27 -23.86
CA ILE A 128 7.83 -8.20 -24.34
C ILE A 128 7.28 -9.63 -24.23
N GLN A 129 7.45 -10.46 -25.27
CA GLN A 129 7.00 -11.85 -25.29
C GLN A 129 7.94 -12.81 -24.52
N VAL A 130 9.19 -12.42 -24.28
CA VAL A 130 10.21 -13.26 -23.63
C VAL A 130 11.00 -12.41 -22.64
N GLY A 131 11.12 -12.89 -21.39
CA GLY A 131 11.83 -12.21 -20.30
C GLY A 131 10.87 -11.52 -19.30
N ALA A 132 11.42 -10.57 -18.54
CA ALA A 132 10.69 -9.87 -17.47
C ALA A 132 9.44 -9.16 -18.01
N GLN A 133 8.27 -9.62 -17.61
CA GLN A 133 6.97 -9.05 -17.98
C GLN A 133 6.69 -7.74 -17.22
N PHE A 134 7.30 -7.56 -16.06
CA PHE A 134 7.06 -6.42 -15.19
C PHE A 134 8.37 -5.72 -14.82
N GLN A 135 8.34 -4.39 -14.80
CA GLN A 135 9.41 -3.57 -14.24
C GLN A 135 9.00 -3.05 -12.87
N VAL A 136 9.78 -3.35 -11.84
CA VAL A 136 9.56 -2.78 -10.51
C VAL A 136 9.90 -1.29 -10.53
N ARG A 137 8.98 -0.47 -10.01
CA ARG A 137 9.18 1.00 -9.90
C ARG A 137 9.24 1.47 -8.47
N THR A 138 8.46 0.85 -7.60
CA THR A 138 8.42 1.19 -6.19
C THR A 138 8.25 -0.09 -5.39
N ARG A 139 9.11 -0.23 -4.39
CA ARG A 139 8.96 -1.21 -3.31
C ARG A 139 8.46 -0.47 -2.06
N ILE A 140 7.47 -1.03 -1.40
CA ILE A 140 6.99 -0.56 -0.10
C ILE A 140 7.09 -1.74 0.87
N ASP A 141 7.88 -1.61 1.91
CA ASP A 141 7.92 -2.62 2.96
C ASP A 141 6.59 -2.61 3.72
N VAL A 142 6.04 -3.81 3.96
CA VAL A 142 4.79 -3.99 4.71
C VAL A 142 4.99 -3.53 6.17
N ALA A 143 6.23 -3.60 6.68
CA ALA A 143 6.58 -3.12 8.01
C ALA A 143 6.32 -1.60 8.15
N GLY A 144 5.26 -1.27 8.90
CA GLY A 144 4.80 0.10 9.10
C GLY A 144 4.08 0.69 7.89
N MET A 145 3.66 -0.13 6.91
CA MET A 145 2.74 0.25 5.84
C MET A 145 1.37 0.61 6.43
N LYS A 146 0.68 1.58 5.83
CA LYS A 146 -0.68 1.98 6.19
C LYS A 146 -1.55 1.94 4.94
N VAL A 147 -2.72 1.34 5.01
CA VAL A 147 -3.69 1.28 3.92
C VAL A 147 -5.01 1.89 4.35
N ARG A 148 -5.67 2.65 3.46
CA ARG A 148 -6.98 3.24 3.74
C ARG A 148 -7.76 3.51 2.46
N GLU A 149 -9.08 3.50 2.57
CA GLU A 149 -9.98 3.92 1.49
C GLU A 149 -9.88 5.45 1.26
N LEU A 150 -10.07 5.86 0.01
CA LEU A 150 -10.17 7.26 -0.39
C LEU A 150 -11.57 7.52 -0.95
N THR A 151 -12.28 8.46 -0.32
CA THR A 151 -13.55 8.98 -0.86
C THR A 151 -13.24 10.08 -1.87
N ASP A 152 -13.21 9.72 -3.14
CA ASP A 152 -12.87 10.63 -4.23
C ASP A 152 -14.00 10.68 -5.28
N ALA A 153 -14.50 11.89 -5.55
CA ALA A 153 -15.59 12.09 -6.51
C ALA A 153 -15.16 11.87 -7.97
N GLU A 154 -13.86 12.02 -8.29
CA GLU A 154 -13.34 11.80 -9.64
C GLU A 154 -12.86 10.35 -9.83
N PHE A 155 -12.36 9.71 -8.77
CA PHE A 155 -11.79 8.37 -8.83
C PHE A 155 -12.50 7.42 -7.85
N PRO A 156 -13.63 6.82 -8.25
CA PRO A 156 -14.31 5.84 -7.42
C PRO A 156 -13.41 4.62 -7.19
N HIS A 157 -13.66 3.92 -6.08
CA HIS A 157 -12.92 2.71 -5.68
C HIS A 157 -11.40 2.94 -5.53
N SER A 158 -11.05 4.13 -5.03
CA SER A 158 -9.66 4.51 -4.80
C SER A 158 -9.23 4.24 -3.36
N PHE A 159 -7.96 3.91 -3.21
CA PHE A 159 -7.34 3.60 -1.93
C PHE A 159 -5.91 4.10 -1.91
N LEU A 160 -5.43 4.40 -0.71
CA LEU A 160 -4.07 4.89 -0.46
C LEU A 160 -3.26 3.78 0.19
N VAL A 161 -2.09 3.49 -0.38
CA VAL A 161 -1.05 2.71 0.29
C VAL A 161 0.10 3.64 0.63
N SER A 162 0.33 3.85 1.93
CA SER A 162 1.40 4.68 2.46
C SER A 162 2.47 3.78 3.07
N GLY A 163 3.68 3.80 2.53
CA GLY A 163 4.88 3.27 3.17
C GLY A 163 5.65 4.35 3.91
N LYS A 164 6.79 4.00 4.53
CA LYS A 164 7.66 5.00 5.18
C LYS A 164 8.20 6.01 4.17
N GLN A 165 8.72 5.53 3.04
CA GLN A 165 9.44 6.36 2.08
C GLN A 165 8.60 6.78 0.87
N ARG A 166 7.48 6.10 0.60
CA ARG A 166 6.70 6.24 -0.63
C ARG A 166 5.23 6.04 -0.35
N THR A 167 4.39 6.78 -1.06
CA THR A 167 2.93 6.73 -0.94
C THR A 167 2.33 6.62 -2.34
N LEU A 168 1.32 5.76 -2.49
CA LEU A 168 0.65 5.45 -3.76
C LEU A 168 -0.86 5.64 -3.62
N GLU A 169 -1.44 6.49 -4.48
CA GLU A 169 -2.88 6.54 -4.72
C GLU A 169 -3.23 5.60 -5.87
N LEU A 170 -4.11 4.64 -5.60
CA LEU A 170 -4.46 3.56 -6.50
C LEU A 170 -5.98 3.50 -6.66
N GLN A 171 -6.42 3.01 -7.80
CA GLN A 171 -7.81 2.77 -8.14
C GLN A 171 -7.97 1.32 -8.59
N ALA A 172 -8.95 0.63 -8.02
CA ALA A 172 -9.34 -0.71 -8.43
C ALA A 172 -10.40 -0.66 -9.55
N ARG A 173 -10.65 -1.79 -10.22
CA ARG A 173 -11.67 -1.86 -11.28
C ARG A 173 -13.09 -1.94 -10.73
N SER A 174 -13.23 -2.43 -9.50
CA SER A 174 -14.51 -2.55 -8.79
C SER A 174 -14.33 -2.27 -7.30
N GLN A 175 -15.45 -2.03 -6.62
CA GLN A 175 -15.48 -1.89 -5.16
C GLN A 175 -15.01 -3.17 -4.45
N GLU A 176 -15.37 -4.34 -4.99
CA GLU A 176 -14.95 -5.63 -4.45
C GLU A 176 -13.43 -5.82 -4.55
N GLU A 177 -12.84 -5.46 -5.70
CA GLU A 177 -11.38 -5.51 -5.86
C GLU A 177 -10.68 -4.55 -4.90
N MET A 178 -11.20 -3.34 -4.71
CA MET A 178 -10.66 -2.37 -3.74
C MET A 178 -10.66 -2.94 -2.33
N ILE A 179 -11.82 -3.43 -1.86
CA ILE A 179 -11.97 -4.01 -0.53
C ILE A 179 -11.00 -5.20 -0.37
N SER A 180 -10.93 -6.06 -1.38
CA SER A 180 -10.07 -7.24 -1.36
C SER A 180 -8.58 -6.86 -1.32
N TRP A 181 -8.15 -5.81 -2.01
CA TRP A 181 -6.79 -5.27 -1.92
C TRP A 181 -6.48 -4.68 -0.54
N ILE A 182 -7.40 -3.89 0.02
CA ILE A 182 -7.25 -3.29 1.36
C ILE A 182 -7.13 -4.40 2.41
N GLN A 183 -8.01 -5.41 2.36
CA GLN A 183 -8.00 -6.55 3.28
C GLN A 183 -6.71 -7.36 3.15
N ALA A 184 -6.24 -7.65 1.94
CA ALA A 184 -4.99 -8.38 1.75
C ALA A 184 -3.79 -7.60 2.32
N CYS A 185 -3.72 -6.29 2.09
CA CYS A 185 -2.69 -5.44 2.67
C CYS A 185 -2.77 -5.40 4.19
N GLN A 186 -3.97 -5.25 4.76
CA GLN A 186 -4.16 -5.20 6.21
C GLN A 186 -3.78 -6.52 6.87
N ALA A 187 -4.19 -7.65 6.29
CA ALA A 187 -3.81 -8.97 6.79
C ALA A 187 -2.29 -9.19 6.80
N ALA A 188 -1.58 -8.70 5.77
CA ALA A 188 -0.12 -8.76 5.72
C ALA A 188 0.52 -7.89 6.82
N ILE A 189 0.00 -6.69 7.05
CA ILE A 189 0.46 -5.77 8.12
C ILE A 189 0.27 -6.44 9.49
N ASP A 190 -0.94 -6.93 9.77
CA ASP A 190 -1.29 -7.57 11.04
C ASP A 190 -0.41 -8.79 11.34
N GLN A 191 -0.06 -9.58 10.32
CA GLN A 191 0.83 -10.73 10.46
C GLN A 191 2.26 -10.31 10.87
N ILE A 192 2.80 -9.24 10.27
CA ILE A 192 4.11 -8.72 10.65
C ILE A 192 4.08 -8.16 12.07
N GLU A 193 3.03 -7.43 12.44
CA GLU A 193 2.88 -6.85 13.77
C GLU A 193 2.82 -7.94 14.84
N LYS A 194 1.97 -8.96 14.66
CA LYS A 194 1.89 -10.12 15.55
C LYS A 194 3.23 -10.84 15.70
N ARG A 195 3.96 -11.02 14.60
CA ARG A 195 5.30 -11.63 14.62
C ARG A 195 6.28 -10.78 15.43
N ASN A 196 6.22 -9.46 15.26
CA ASN A 196 7.09 -8.53 15.97
C ASN A 196 6.73 -8.44 17.47
N GLU A 197 5.45 -8.51 17.83
CA GLU A 197 5.01 -8.57 19.23
C GLU A 197 5.49 -9.86 19.90
N THR A 198 5.35 -11.00 19.23
CA THR A 198 5.87 -12.29 19.72
C THR A 198 7.39 -12.21 19.95
N PHE A 199 8.11 -11.54 19.06
CA PHE A 199 9.55 -11.30 19.20
C PHE A 199 9.88 -10.36 20.37
N LYS A 200 9.14 -9.25 20.52
CA LYS A 200 9.31 -8.31 21.63
C LYS A 200 9.01 -8.96 22.99
N ALA A 201 7.94 -9.75 23.08
CA ALA A 201 7.59 -10.49 24.29
C ALA A 201 8.64 -11.55 24.67
N ALA A 202 9.39 -12.07 23.69
CA ALA A 202 10.51 -13.00 23.93
C ALA A 202 11.80 -12.29 24.38
N VAL A 203 11.92 -10.98 24.16
CA VAL A 203 13.15 -10.19 24.38
C VAL A 203 13.01 -9.19 25.54
N GLN A 204 11.79 -8.78 25.91
CA GLN A 204 11.52 -7.81 26.98
C GLN A 204 10.35 -8.26 27.87
N GLY A 205 10.57 -8.23 29.18
CA GLY A 205 9.53 -8.40 30.20
C GLY A 205 8.51 -7.25 30.19
N PRO A 206 7.41 -7.37 30.97
CA PRO A 206 6.22 -6.55 30.81
C PRO A 206 6.42 -5.17 31.42
N GLU A 207 6.63 -4.15 30.60
CA GLU A 207 6.42 -2.75 31.00
C GLU A 207 5.59 -2.01 29.96
N GLY A 208 4.36 -1.66 30.39
CA GLY A 208 3.85 -0.28 30.36
C GLY A 208 3.38 0.29 29.03
N ASP A 209 2.05 0.32 28.87
CA ASP A 209 1.24 1.12 27.94
C ASP A 209 1.80 2.52 27.63
N THR A 210 1.57 3.03 26.42
CA THR A 210 0.97 4.38 26.31
C THR A 210 0.16 4.58 25.03
N GLN A 211 -0.97 5.24 25.22
CA GLN A 211 -1.98 5.68 24.27
C GLN A 211 -1.38 6.65 23.23
N GLU A 212 -1.35 6.26 21.94
CA GLU A 212 -0.96 7.14 20.83
C GLU A 212 -1.92 6.96 19.66
N GLN A 213 -3.15 7.48 19.72
CA GLN A 213 -4.08 7.35 18.59
C GLN A 213 -4.65 8.67 18.03
N GLU A 214 -4.43 9.84 18.65
CA GLU A 214 -5.01 11.10 18.14
C GLU A 214 -4.04 12.26 17.91
N GLN A 215 -2.74 12.15 18.22
CA GLN A 215 -1.70 13.18 17.95
C GLN A 215 -0.80 12.92 16.72
N LEU A 216 -0.97 11.76 16.07
CA LEU A 216 -0.02 11.17 15.11
C LEU A 216 0.15 11.89 13.76
N GLN A 217 -0.73 12.81 13.34
CA GLN A 217 -0.57 13.47 12.02
C GLN A 217 0.52 14.56 12.00
N SER A 218 0.77 15.22 13.14
CA SER A 218 1.86 16.20 13.30
C SER A 218 3.21 15.55 13.59
N GLU A 219 3.21 14.38 14.23
CA GLU A 219 4.43 13.70 14.71
C GLU A 219 5.19 12.94 13.60
N GLU A 220 4.53 12.58 12.50
CA GLU A 220 5.19 11.91 11.37
C GLU A 220 5.84 12.88 10.35
N LEU A 221 5.79 14.20 10.57
CA LEU A 221 6.32 15.17 9.60
C LEU A 221 7.83 14.95 9.37
N GLY A 222 8.20 14.62 8.14
CA GLY A 222 9.58 14.30 7.78
C GLY A 222 10.06 12.89 8.19
N LEU A 223 9.30 12.17 9.03
CA LEU A 223 9.50 10.74 9.32
C LEU A 223 8.93 9.85 8.22
N ARG A 224 7.89 10.33 7.53
CA ARG A 224 7.17 9.61 6.48
C ARG A 224 6.93 10.46 5.25
N ALA A 225 6.88 9.82 4.08
CA ALA A 225 6.50 10.48 2.83
C ALA A 225 5.00 10.86 2.85
N PRO A 226 4.65 12.14 2.60
CA PRO A 226 3.26 12.59 2.64
C PRO A 226 2.48 12.11 1.41
N GLN A 227 1.15 12.12 1.53
CA GLN A 227 0.27 12.12 0.36
C GLN A 227 0.37 13.49 -0.32
N TRP A 228 0.60 13.51 -1.63
CA TRP A 228 0.72 14.76 -2.37
C TRP A 228 -0.64 15.24 -2.84
N VAL A 229 -0.96 16.50 -2.57
CA VAL A 229 -2.18 17.10 -3.09
C VAL A 229 -2.07 17.21 -4.61
N ARG A 230 -3.10 16.73 -5.32
CA ARG A 230 -3.12 16.71 -6.78
C ARG A 230 -3.22 18.13 -7.34
N ASP A 231 -2.49 18.43 -8.41
CA ASP A 231 -2.40 19.78 -8.98
C ASP A 231 -3.76 20.37 -9.40
N LYS A 232 -4.68 19.50 -9.83
CA LYS A 232 -6.05 19.87 -10.21
C LYS A 232 -6.94 20.26 -9.03
N MET A 233 -6.59 19.81 -7.83
CA MET A 233 -7.36 20.14 -6.62
C MET A 233 -7.03 21.54 -6.09
N VAL A 234 -6.05 22.23 -6.68
CA VAL A 234 -5.50 23.49 -6.16
C VAL A 234 -5.26 24.51 -7.28
N THR A 235 -5.88 25.69 -7.15
CA THR A 235 -5.60 26.83 -8.04
C THR A 235 -4.73 27.90 -7.40
N MET A 236 -4.60 27.90 -6.07
CA MET A 236 -3.83 28.89 -5.31
C MET A 236 -2.78 28.29 -4.39
N CYS A 237 -1.73 29.04 -4.06
CA CYS A 237 -0.72 28.56 -3.13
C CYS A 237 -1.33 28.27 -1.75
N MET A 238 -1.15 27.04 -1.24
CA MET A 238 -1.69 26.62 0.06
C MET A 238 -1.02 27.28 1.27
N ARG A 239 -0.11 28.24 1.06
CA ARG A 239 0.53 29.06 2.10
C ARG A 239 0.13 30.52 2.01
N CYS A 240 0.46 31.19 0.91
CA CYS A 240 0.15 32.61 0.75
C CYS A 240 -1.20 32.89 0.05
N ARG A 241 -1.95 31.87 -0.38
CA ARG A 241 -3.30 31.95 -0.98
C ARG A 241 -3.38 32.72 -2.31
N GLU A 242 -2.24 33.10 -2.85
CA GLU A 242 -2.14 33.75 -4.15
C GLU A 242 -2.27 32.73 -5.29
N PRO A 243 -3.03 33.04 -6.35
CA PRO A 243 -3.31 32.12 -7.46
C PRO A 243 -2.02 31.75 -8.20
N PHE A 244 -1.92 30.48 -8.62
CA PHE A 244 -0.82 30.04 -9.47
C PHE A 244 -0.97 30.59 -10.89
N ASN A 245 0.15 30.79 -11.59
CA ASN A 245 0.17 31.14 -13.01
C ASN A 245 1.36 30.46 -13.71
N ALA A 246 1.28 30.29 -15.03
CA ALA A 246 2.25 29.49 -15.79
C ALA A 246 3.65 30.11 -15.87
N LEU A 247 3.75 31.44 -15.75
CA LEU A 247 4.99 32.19 -16.04
C LEU A 247 5.79 32.52 -14.78
N THR A 248 5.16 33.13 -13.78
CA THR A 248 5.85 33.71 -12.61
C THR A 248 5.58 32.96 -11.30
N ARG A 249 4.49 32.19 -11.21
CA ARG A 249 4.07 31.52 -9.97
C ARG A 249 3.68 30.06 -10.23
N ARG A 250 4.68 29.25 -10.55
CA ARG A 250 4.54 27.80 -10.81
C ARG A 250 4.25 27.01 -9.53
N ARG A 251 3.67 25.82 -9.71
CA ARG A 251 3.34 24.87 -8.64
C ARG A 251 4.58 24.07 -8.21
N HIS A 252 4.74 23.89 -6.90
CA HIS A 252 5.73 23.01 -6.29
C HIS A 252 5.10 22.25 -5.13
N HIS A 253 5.54 21.01 -4.89
CA HIS A 253 5.10 20.26 -3.71
C HIS A 253 6.10 20.40 -2.57
N CYS A 254 5.59 20.65 -1.36
CA CYS A 254 6.35 20.48 -0.13
C CYS A 254 6.61 18.99 0.09
N ARG A 255 7.88 18.58 0.22
CA ARG A 255 8.21 17.15 0.43
C ARG A 255 7.82 16.65 1.82
N ALA A 256 7.65 17.54 2.80
CA ALA A 256 7.25 17.16 4.16
C ALA A 256 5.73 16.98 4.30
N CYS A 257 4.92 17.90 3.77
CA CYS A 257 3.46 17.88 3.97
C CYS A 257 2.63 17.64 2.69
N GLY A 258 3.26 17.51 1.52
CA GLY A 258 2.57 17.23 0.26
C GLY A 258 1.76 18.38 -0.35
N TYR A 259 1.69 19.55 0.31
CA TYR A 259 0.93 20.71 -0.17
C TYR A 259 1.52 21.35 -1.43
N VAL A 260 0.64 21.92 -2.25
CA VAL A 260 1.00 22.70 -3.44
C VAL A 260 1.30 24.14 -3.06
N VAL A 261 2.53 24.57 -3.28
CA VAL A 261 3.10 25.84 -2.83
C VAL A 261 3.88 26.53 -3.96
N CYS A 262 4.02 27.85 -3.91
CA CYS A 262 4.85 28.59 -4.85
C CYS A 262 6.32 28.57 -4.43
N ALA A 263 7.22 29.00 -5.32
CA ALA A 263 8.66 29.05 -5.05
C ALA A 263 8.98 29.88 -3.78
N LYS A 264 8.38 31.07 -3.65
CA LYS A 264 8.57 31.96 -2.48
C LYS A 264 8.18 31.30 -1.15
N CYS A 265 7.08 30.56 -1.12
CA CYS A 265 6.62 29.88 0.10
C CYS A 265 7.36 28.58 0.41
N SER A 266 8.27 28.15 -0.48
CA SER A 266 8.97 26.87 -0.37
C SER A 266 10.44 26.96 -0.74
N ASP A 267 11.06 28.12 -0.52
CA ASP A 267 12.48 28.34 -0.81
C ASP A 267 13.42 27.72 0.25
N TYR A 268 12.85 26.88 1.12
CA TYR A 268 13.52 26.27 2.26
C TYR A 268 13.85 24.80 1.97
N ARG A 269 14.90 24.31 2.62
CA ARG A 269 15.28 22.89 2.60
C ARG A 269 15.45 22.37 4.01
N ALA A 270 14.85 21.22 4.29
CA ALA A 270 15.01 20.50 5.56
C ALA A 270 15.37 19.04 5.29
N GLU A 271 16.09 18.42 6.22
CA GLU A 271 16.41 16.99 6.18
C GLU A 271 15.17 16.18 6.52
N LEU A 272 14.83 15.20 5.68
CA LEU A 272 13.68 14.33 5.89
C LEU A 272 14.19 12.91 6.15
N LYS A 273 13.89 12.37 7.33
CA LYS A 273 14.29 11.04 7.78
C LYS A 273 13.82 9.95 6.82
N TYR A 274 12.62 10.06 6.26
CA TYR A 274 12.12 9.07 5.29
C TYR A 274 12.93 9.01 3.99
N ASP A 275 13.66 10.06 3.64
CA ASP A 275 14.46 10.15 2.41
C ASP A 275 15.98 10.08 2.72
N GLY A 276 16.34 9.39 3.81
CA GLY A 276 17.72 9.23 4.23
C GLY A 276 18.38 10.52 4.68
N ASN A 277 17.63 11.39 5.38
CA ASN A 277 18.07 12.72 5.84
C ASN A 277 18.56 13.65 4.72
N ARG A 278 18.13 13.44 3.47
CA ARG A 278 18.49 14.33 2.37
C ARG A 278 17.77 15.67 2.47
N PRO A 279 18.45 16.80 2.14
CA PRO A 279 17.85 18.13 2.20
C PRO A 279 16.84 18.33 1.07
N ASN A 280 15.57 18.35 1.43
CA ASN A 280 14.43 18.37 0.51
C ASN A 280 13.66 19.69 0.59
N ARG A 281 13.05 20.10 -0.54
CA ARG A 281 12.24 21.33 -0.59
C ARG A 281 11.05 21.24 0.35
N VAL A 282 10.94 22.16 1.28
CA VAL A 282 9.82 22.24 2.22
C VAL A 282 9.22 23.64 2.22
N CYS A 283 7.94 23.74 2.55
CA CYS A 283 7.32 25.02 2.79
C CYS A 283 7.81 25.63 4.12
N PHE A 284 7.66 26.94 4.27
CA PHE A 284 8.06 27.67 5.47
C PHE A 284 7.65 26.99 6.79
N HIS A 285 6.36 26.68 6.96
CA HIS A 285 5.87 26.04 8.18
C HIS A 285 6.56 24.71 8.50
N CYS A 286 6.78 23.88 7.47
CA CYS A 286 7.46 22.60 7.66
C CYS A 286 8.94 22.80 7.98
N TYR A 287 9.59 23.81 7.39
CA TYR A 287 10.97 24.13 7.71
C TYR A 287 11.10 24.53 9.18
N THR A 288 10.26 25.45 9.65
CA THR A 288 10.24 25.89 11.06
C THR A 288 9.95 24.75 12.01
N PHE A 289 8.97 23.88 11.70
CA PHE A 289 8.67 22.71 12.52
C PHE A 289 9.84 21.72 12.57
N LEU A 290 10.45 21.39 11.43
CA LEU A 290 11.50 20.37 11.35
C LEU A 290 12.85 20.84 11.91
N THR A 291 13.15 22.13 11.84
CA THR A 291 14.46 22.68 12.23
C THR A 291 14.42 23.45 13.55
N GLY A 292 13.24 23.79 14.07
CA GLY A 292 13.09 24.71 15.19
C GLY A 292 13.43 26.17 14.86
N ASN A 293 13.81 26.49 13.62
CA ASN A 293 14.19 27.84 13.23
C ASN A 293 12.95 28.72 13.01
N VAL A 294 12.70 29.60 13.97
CA VAL A 294 11.68 30.65 13.85
C VAL A 294 12.28 31.82 13.07
N LEU A 295 12.13 31.80 11.75
CA LEU A 295 12.37 32.98 10.93
C LEU A 295 11.21 33.96 11.15
N ARG A 296 11.50 35.26 11.33
CA ARG A 296 10.48 36.30 11.49
C ARG A 296 9.57 36.31 10.27
N GLU A 297 8.27 36.10 10.48
CA GLU A 297 7.27 36.34 9.45
C GLU A 297 7.14 37.85 9.24
N ASP A 298 7.39 38.35 8.03
CA ASP A 298 6.80 39.60 7.57
C ASP A 298 5.29 39.34 7.33
N LYS A 299 4.53 39.27 8.42
CA LYS A 299 3.08 39.22 8.38
C LYS A 299 2.54 40.61 8.06
N GLU A 300 2.20 40.84 6.80
CA GLU A 300 1.07 41.72 6.53
C GLU A 300 -0.18 41.00 7.06
N ASP A 301 -0.65 41.40 8.24
CA ASP A 301 -1.94 40.98 8.79
C ASP A 301 -3.09 41.49 7.91
N LYS A 302 -3.32 40.83 6.77
CA LYS A 302 -4.58 40.96 6.05
C LYS A 302 -5.64 40.25 6.88
N LYS A 303 -6.48 41.06 7.54
CA LYS A 303 -7.70 40.60 8.24
C LYS A 303 -8.44 39.58 7.36
N ARG A 304 -8.70 38.39 7.93
CA ARG A 304 -9.46 37.34 7.25
C ARG A 304 -10.83 37.89 6.85
N GLY A 305 -11.07 38.07 5.56
CA GLY A 305 -12.37 38.48 5.04
C GLY A 305 -13.41 37.36 5.17
N ILE A 306 -14.70 37.69 5.11
CA ILE A 306 -15.82 36.74 5.18
C ILE A 306 -15.70 35.60 4.15
N LEU A 307 -15.01 35.85 3.03
CA LEU A 307 -14.79 34.90 1.93
C LEU A 307 -13.50 34.07 2.05
N GLU A 308 -12.68 34.30 3.08
CA GLU A 308 -11.46 33.53 3.37
C GLU A 308 -11.77 32.33 4.28
N LYS A 309 -12.77 31.54 3.88
CA LYS A 309 -13.09 30.26 4.52
C LYS A 309 -12.40 29.15 3.72
N GLY A 310 -11.74 28.22 4.41
CA GLY A 310 -11.17 27.04 3.76
C GLY A 310 -12.28 26.21 3.13
N SER A 311 -12.11 25.68 1.92
CA SER A 311 -12.96 24.59 1.45
C SER A 311 -12.74 23.40 2.39
N THR A 312 -13.68 23.16 3.30
CA THR A 312 -13.63 22.09 4.29
C THR A 312 -13.75 20.74 3.56
N THR A 313 -12.62 20.16 3.19
CA THR A 313 -12.56 18.81 2.61
C THR A 313 -12.74 17.77 3.71
N GLY A 314 -13.98 17.58 4.11
CA GLY A 314 -14.42 16.50 5.00
C GLY A 314 -15.95 16.52 5.09
N SER A 315 -16.60 15.37 4.85
CA SER A 315 -18.06 15.24 5.00
C SER A 315 -18.54 15.53 6.44
N GLU A 316 -17.60 15.54 7.39
CA GLU A 316 -17.85 15.79 8.80
C GLU A 316 -18.14 17.27 9.09
N GLN A 317 -17.62 18.22 8.29
CA GLN A 317 -17.76 19.67 8.52
C GLN A 317 -18.65 20.38 7.49
N SER A 318 -19.08 19.67 6.45
CA SER A 318 -19.91 20.21 5.36
C SER A 318 -21.25 19.45 5.30
N ILE A 319 -22.35 20.17 5.05
CA ILE A 319 -23.67 19.56 4.81
C ILE A 319 -23.70 18.92 3.42
N MET A 320 -23.20 19.67 2.43
CA MET A 320 -23.06 19.21 1.05
C MET A 320 -21.79 19.81 0.44
N CYS A 321 -21.10 19.02 -0.39
CA CYS A 321 -20.02 19.51 -1.22
C CYS A 321 -19.95 18.72 -2.52
N GLY A 322 -19.54 19.38 -3.61
CA GLY A 322 -19.46 18.74 -4.92
C GLY A 322 -19.12 19.73 -6.03
N PHE A 323 -18.79 19.19 -7.21
CA PHE A 323 -18.61 20.01 -8.39
C PHE A 323 -19.97 20.36 -9.01
N LEU A 324 -20.22 21.66 -9.18
CA LEU A 324 -21.40 22.15 -9.89
C LEU A 324 -20.98 23.01 -11.09
N GLN A 325 -21.78 22.93 -12.15
CA GLN A 325 -21.67 23.85 -13.27
C GLN A 325 -22.53 25.08 -12.97
N LEU A 326 -21.89 26.24 -12.84
CA LEU A 326 -22.60 27.48 -12.57
C LEU A 326 -23.19 27.99 -13.88
N VAL A 327 -24.47 28.37 -13.87
CA VAL A 327 -25.15 28.95 -15.04
C VAL A 327 -25.83 30.23 -14.57
N GLY A 328 -25.61 31.34 -15.29
CA GLY A 328 -26.22 32.63 -14.96
C GLY A 328 -25.72 33.77 -15.82
N ASP A 329 -26.38 34.93 -15.72
CA ASP A 329 -26.14 36.12 -16.58
C ASP A 329 -24.69 36.61 -16.55
N LYS A 330 -23.96 36.36 -15.46
CA LYS A 330 -22.53 36.70 -15.31
C LYS A 330 -21.57 35.70 -15.98
N TRP A 331 -22.02 34.47 -16.28
CA TRP A 331 -21.16 33.36 -16.72
C TRP A 331 -21.60 32.71 -18.06
N GLY A 332 -22.60 33.26 -18.74
CA GLY A 332 -23.03 32.81 -20.07
C GLY A 332 -23.68 31.42 -20.08
N LYS A 333 -23.95 30.89 -21.29
CA LYS A 333 -24.66 29.60 -21.48
C LYS A 333 -23.88 28.36 -21.03
N SER A 334 -22.59 28.50 -20.72
CA SER A 334 -21.75 27.44 -20.14
C SER A 334 -20.78 28.08 -19.16
N GLY A 335 -21.21 28.26 -17.91
CA GLY A 335 -20.35 28.84 -16.89
C GLY A 335 -19.32 27.84 -16.36
N PRO A 336 -18.35 28.33 -15.57
CA PRO A 336 -17.24 27.53 -15.08
C PRO A 336 -17.73 26.44 -14.13
N ARG A 337 -17.06 25.27 -14.17
CA ARG A 337 -17.22 24.22 -13.16
C ARG A 337 -16.52 24.69 -11.89
N GLY A 338 -17.27 24.86 -10.81
CA GLY A 338 -16.78 25.25 -9.49
C GLY A 338 -16.94 24.14 -8.47
N TRP A 339 -16.09 24.12 -7.46
CA TRP A 339 -16.29 23.31 -6.26
C TRP A 339 -17.17 24.06 -5.28
N CYS A 340 -18.38 23.56 -5.05
CA CYS A 340 -19.37 24.22 -4.20
C CYS A 340 -19.47 23.53 -2.85
N VAL A 341 -19.54 24.30 -1.77
CA VAL A 341 -19.62 23.80 -0.39
C VAL A 341 -20.66 24.57 0.39
N ILE A 342 -21.53 23.84 1.10
CA ILE A 342 -22.40 24.37 2.14
C ILE A 342 -21.85 23.85 3.48
N PRO A 343 -21.17 24.70 4.26
CA PRO A 343 -20.53 24.28 5.50
C PRO A 343 -21.56 24.19 6.65
N ARG A 344 -21.32 23.32 7.65
CA ARG A 344 -22.27 23.10 8.76
C ARG A 344 -22.42 24.31 9.68
N ASP A 345 -21.36 25.09 9.84
CA ASP A 345 -21.31 26.29 10.67
C ASP A 345 -21.91 27.53 9.97
N ASP A 346 -22.21 27.43 8.67
CA ASP A 346 -22.92 28.46 7.90
C ASP A 346 -23.80 27.81 6.81
N PRO A 347 -24.92 27.19 7.22
CA PRO A 347 -25.71 26.30 6.36
C PRO A 347 -26.53 27.05 5.29
N LEU A 348 -26.59 28.38 5.34
CA LEU A 348 -27.38 29.21 4.43
C LEU A 348 -26.56 29.84 3.30
N VAL A 349 -25.23 29.65 3.30
CA VAL A 349 -24.33 30.25 2.32
C VAL A 349 -23.67 29.17 1.47
N LEU A 350 -23.80 29.31 0.14
CA LEU A 350 -23.10 28.50 -0.83
C LEU A 350 -21.74 29.13 -1.14
N TYR A 351 -20.67 28.51 -0.69
CA TYR A 351 -19.30 28.92 -1.02
C TYR A 351 -18.87 28.23 -2.31
N VAL A 352 -18.42 29.00 -3.29
CA VAL A 352 -17.95 28.49 -4.57
C VAL A 352 -16.45 28.70 -4.68
N TYR A 353 -15.70 27.63 -4.89
CA TYR A 353 -14.24 27.64 -5.03
C TYR A 353 -13.84 27.22 -6.44
N ALA A 354 -12.70 27.69 -6.94
CA ALA A 354 -12.16 27.18 -8.20
C ALA A 354 -11.74 25.71 -8.10
N ALA A 355 -11.24 25.28 -6.93
CA ALA A 355 -10.89 23.89 -6.69
C ALA A 355 -11.14 23.43 -5.25
N PRO A 356 -11.24 22.11 -5.00
CA PRO A 356 -11.63 21.55 -3.71
C PRO A 356 -10.72 21.86 -2.53
N GLN A 357 -9.49 22.28 -2.74
CA GLN A 357 -8.52 22.57 -1.68
C GLN A 357 -8.16 24.08 -1.60
N ASP A 358 -8.92 24.93 -2.29
CA ASP A 358 -8.71 26.36 -2.28
C ASP A 358 -9.29 26.99 -0.99
N MET A 359 -8.58 27.96 -0.41
CA MET A 359 -8.98 28.60 0.86
C MET A 359 -9.67 29.95 0.69
N ARG A 360 -10.10 30.28 -0.54
CA ARG A 360 -10.77 31.53 -0.86
C ARG A 360 -11.88 31.28 -1.88
N ALA A 361 -13.10 31.59 -1.48
CA ALA A 361 -14.27 31.46 -2.36
C ALA A 361 -14.33 32.61 -3.38
N HIS A 362 -14.92 32.35 -4.53
CA HIS A 362 -15.32 33.33 -5.53
C HIS A 362 -16.61 34.04 -5.12
N THR A 363 -16.74 35.29 -5.56
CA THR A 363 -17.95 36.12 -5.48
C THR A 363 -18.77 36.07 -6.75
#